data_AF-A0A132AA86-F1
#
_entry.id   AF-A0A132AA86-F1
#
_cell.length_a   1.000
_cell.length_b   1.000
_cell.length_c   1.000
_cell.angle_alpha   90.00
_cell.angle_beta   90.00
_cell.angle_gamma   90.00
#
_symmetry.space_group_name_H-M   'P 1'
#
loop_
_entity.id
_entity.type
_entity.pdbx_description
1 polymer ?
#
loop_
_entity_poly.entity_id
_entity_poly.type
_entity_poly.pdbx_seq_one_letter_code
_entity_poly.pdbx_strand_id
1 'polypeptide(L)'
;MEDENIAWLEKNYDMILLRNLSENQIKILLDHFQNRTKNYIDIGADENDDLMGYIAHIESINDASNSDIIQFAILDFWPGQFILIVLYTVAALLSLTLNIITIIVWVYGERSQSTEIWQLLVNLSLADIGLAIFCIPFTYTNTMLQQWIFPHFLCPIVNFAQLCFVFVSVWTLTTISIDRYFAIVHPLNKMRFQKRFILILIWLSGILFASTQLLVSGTMPYMISNHQLYECVEIWSEKIQGQIYTITVFVMTFLIPVLIISLTYSTIWYHMMNHVTPGNPDQARDSHQMDVKNKIFKMLTILVGLFIVCWLPIHSFNLILYFAPNIMNIETETMYNVYYSSFFASHYLSMVHSLINPVVYCFVSENFR
;
A
#
# COMPACT_ATOMS: atom_id res chain seq x y z
N MET A 1 39.85 -25.73 5.60
CA MET A 1 38.62 -25.67 6.41
C MET A 1 38.00 -24.28 6.41
N GLU A 2 38.78 -23.18 6.46
CA GLU A 2 38.20 -21.82 6.28
C GLU A 2 37.78 -21.55 4.82
N ASP A 3 38.58 -21.93 3.83
CA ASP A 3 38.28 -21.62 2.41
C ASP A 3 37.09 -22.42 1.81
N GLU A 4 36.79 -23.61 2.32
CA GLU A 4 35.64 -24.42 1.87
C GLU A 4 34.30 -23.92 2.42
N ASN A 5 34.32 -23.28 3.61
CA ASN A 5 33.12 -22.68 4.20
C ASN A 5 32.75 -21.35 3.52
N ILE A 6 33.74 -20.59 3.05
CA ILE A 6 33.52 -19.36 2.28
C ILE A 6 32.98 -19.67 0.89
N ALA A 7 33.51 -20.72 0.22
CA ALA A 7 32.98 -21.18 -1.07
C ALA A 7 31.57 -21.79 -0.98
N TRP A 8 31.18 -22.33 0.18
CA TRP A 8 29.81 -22.79 0.44
C TRP A 8 28.83 -21.63 0.71
N LEU A 9 29.29 -20.56 1.37
CA LEU A 9 28.53 -19.32 1.61
C LEU A 9 28.29 -18.52 0.32
N GLU A 10 29.28 -18.45 -0.58
CA GLU A 10 29.12 -17.75 -1.88
C GLU A 10 28.18 -18.46 -2.86
N LYS A 11 27.95 -19.77 -2.69
CA LYS A 11 27.20 -20.60 -3.65
C LYS A 11 25.70 -20.75 -3.33
N ASN A 12 25.24 -20.37 -2.13
CA ASN A 12 23.90 -20.73 -1.63
C ASN A 12 23.04 -19.55 -1.12
N TYR A 13 23.48 -18.30 -1.22
CA TYR A 13 22.74 -17.16 -0.68
C TYR A 13 22.59 -16.02 -1.70
N ASP A 14 21.65 -16.15 -2.62
CA ASP A 14 21.06 -15.00 -3.32
C ASP A 14 19.89 -14.46 -2.48
N MET A 15 20.22 -13.60 -1.51
CA MET A 15 19.27 -12.88 -0.67
C MET A 15 19.50 -11.37 -0.76
N ILE A 16 18.55 -10.67 -1.39
CA ILE A 16 18.59 -9.21 -1.57
C ILE A 16 18.35 -8.45 -0.25
N LEU A 17 17.81 -9.10 0.81
CA LEU A 17 17.55 -8.43 2.10
C LEU A 17 18.62 -8.62 3.19
N LEU A 18 19.49 -9.64 3.10
CA LEU A 18 20.58 -9.85 4.08
C LEU A 18 21.97 -9.42 3.58
N ARG A 19 22.11 -9.06 2.30
CA ARG A 19 23.38 -8.63 1.71
C ARG A 19 23.91 -7.29 2.23
N ASN A 20 23.08 -6.55 2.95
CA ASN A 20 23.41 -5.22 3.44
C ASN A 20 23.78 -5.16 4.92
N LEU A 21 23.75 -6.30 5.64
CA LEU A 21 24.14 -6.33 7.04
C LEU A 21 25.61 -6.78 7.18
N SER A 22 26.44 -5.93 7.77
CA SER A 22 27.84 -6.28 8.08
C SER A 22 27.91 -7.36 9.17
N GLU A 23 29.02 -8.11 9.27
CA GLU A 23 29.23 -9.09 10.36
C GLU A 23 28.98 -8.50 11.75
N ASN A 24 29.31 -7.21 11.94
CA ASN A 24 29.04 -6.50 13.19
C ASN A 24 27.54 -6.30 13.46
N GLN A 25 26.69 -6.17 12.45
CA GLN A 25 25.24 -6.01 12.61
C GLN A 25 24.55 -7.31 12.98
N ILE A 26 25.00 -8.42 12.40
CA ILE A 26 24.60 -9.76 12.81
C ILE A 26 25.02 -10.00 14.26
N LYS A 27 26.22 -9.55 14.64
CA LYS A 27 26.76 -9.66 16.00
C LYS A 27 26.01 -8.79 17.02
N ILE A 28 25.62 -7.56 16.67
CA ILE A 28 24.83 -6.68 17.54
C ILE A 28 23.42 -7.24 17.76
N LEU A 29 22.78 -7.77 16.71
CA LEU A 29 21.51 -8.48 16.84
C LEU A 29 21.65 -9.67 17.79
N LEU A 30 22.65 -10.55 17.56
CA LEU A 30 22.93 -11.71 18.40
C LEU A 30 23.29 -11.36 19.85
N ASP A 31 24.08 -10.32 20.09
CA ASP A 31 24.52 -9.89 21.42
C ASP A 31 23.37 -9.25 22.23
N HIS A 32 22.48 -8.53 21.55
CA HIS A 32 21.22 -8.04 22.13
C HIS A 32 20.28 -9.22 22.50
N PHE A 33 20.28 -10.30 21.72
CA PHE A 33 19.52 -11.52 22.04
C PHE A 33 20.13 -12.29 23.23
N GLN A 34 21.47 -12.43 23.30
CA GLN A 34 22.17 -13.14 24.38
C GLN A 34 22.11 -12.41 25.74
N ASN A 35 22.21 -11.08 25.77
CA ASN A 35 22.14 -10.33 27.02
C ASN A 35 20.74 -10.34 27.67
N ARG A 36 19.66 -10.53 26.89
CA ARG A 36 18.29 -10.65 27.44
C ARG A 36 17.97 -12.05 27.94
N THR A 37 18.51 -13.11 27.33
CA THR A 37 18.36 -14.49 27.83
C THR A 37 19.14 -14.74 29.12
N LYS A 38 20.26 -14.03 29.33
CA LYS A 38 21.07 -14.14 30.56
C LYS A 38 20.32 -13.77 31.84
N ASN A 39 19.30 -12.92 31.76
CA ASN A 39 18.46 -12.56 32.91
C ASN A 39 17.43 -13.63 33.30
N TYR A 40 17.31 -14.73 32.54
CA TYR A 40 16.37 -15.84 32.81
C TYR A 40 17.06 -17.12 33.32
N ILE A 41 18.40 -17.21 33.27
CA ILE A 41 19.17 -18.43 33.52
C ILE A 41 19.81 -18.44 34.92
N ASP A 42 19.18 -17.81 35.92
CA ASP A 42 19.67 -17.80 37.31
C ASP A 42 18.82 -18.70 38.23
N ILE A 43 18.37 -19.85 37.71
CA ILE A 43 17.73 -20.91 38.51
C ILE A 43 18.42 -22.24 38.23
N GLY A 44 19.46 -22.47 39.04
CA GLY A 44 20.05 -23.73 39.51
C GLY A 44 19.92 -25.01 38.69
N ALA A 45 21.08 -25.60 38.37
CA ALA A 45 21.22 -27.04 38.22
C ALA A 45 22.53 -27.51 38.88
N ASP A 46 22.39 -28.37 39.89
CA ASP A 46 23.45 -29.06 40.62
C ASP A 46 24.07 -30.19 39.78
N GLU A 47 25.33 -30.52 40.06
CA GLU A 47 26.15 -31.51 39.36
C GLU A 47 25.70 -32.96 39.61
N ASN A 48 25.53 -33.69 38.49
CA ASN A 48 25.58 -35.16 38.27
C ASN A 48 24.28 -35.76 37.69
N ASP A 49 24.21 -35.92 36.36
CA ASP A 49 23.95 -37.21 35.70
C ASP A 49 23.84 -37.07 34.17
N ASP A 50 24.45 -38.04 33.48
CA ASP A 50 24.45 -38.38 32.05
C ASP A 50 24.56 -37.25 31.00
N LEU A 51 25.68 -37.25 30.27
CA LEU A 51 25.94 -36.44 29.08
C LEU A 51 24.81 -36.55 28.04
N MET A 52 24.13 -37.69 27.93
CA MET A 52 22.98 -37.87 27.03
C MET A 52 21.71 -37.18 27.56
N GLY A 53 21.51 -37.11 28.88
CA GLY A 53 20.46 -36.32 29.52
C GLY A 53 20.73 -34.82 29.38
N TYR A 54 22.00 -34.41 29.49
CA TYR A 54 22.42 -33.03 29.26
C TYR A 54 22.28 -32.61 27.79
N ILE A 55 22.60 -33.49 26.83
CA ILE A 55 22.39 -33.25 25.39
C ILE A 55 20.90 -33.20 25.06
N ALA A 56 20.08 -34.13 25.57
CA ALA A 56 18.63 -34.09 25.38
C ALA A 56 17.99 -32.86 26.05
N HIS A 57 18.52 -32.42 27.18
CA HIS A 57 18.08 -31.20 27.84
C HIS A 57 18.48 -29.96 27.03
N ILE A 58 19.71 -29.90 26.49
CA ILE A 58 20.16 -28.85 25.57
C ILE A 58 19.35 -28.83 24.28
N GLU A 59 19.02 -29.99 23.69
CA GLU A 59 18.16 -30.07 22.51
C GLU A 59 16.74 -29.60 22.84
N SER A 60 16.18 -29.98 24.00
CA SER A 60 14.88 -29.50 24.45
C SER A 60 14.87 -28.00 24.76
N ILE A 61 15.98 -27.46 25.30
CA ILE A 61 16.17 -26.03 25.55
C ILE A 61 16.36 -25.31 24.22
N ASN A 62 17.07 -25.87 23.24
CA ASN A 62 17.22 -25.26 21.92
C ASN A 62 15.90 -25.26 21.14
N ASP A 63 15.09 -26.31 21.20
CA ASP A 63 13.79 -26.36 20.54
C ASP A 63 12.77 -25.44 21.25
N ALA A 64 12.72 -25.44 22.59
CA ALA A 64 11.87 -24.53 23.36
C ALA A 64 12.33 -23.07 23.19
N SER A 65 13.64 -22.81 23.25
CA SER A 65 14.24 -21.51 22.97
C SER A 65 13.99 -21.09 21.53
N ASN A 66 14.01 -21.99 20.55
CA ASN A 66 13.74 -21.63 19.15
C ASN A 66 12.25 -21.32 18.93
N SER A 67 11.33 -22.09 19.53
CA SER A 67 9.91 -21.73 19.52
C SER A 67 9.67 -20.42 20.25
N ASP A 68 10.34 -20.20 21.37
CA ASP A 68 10.24 -18.97 22.16
C ASP A 68 10.89 -17.80 21.42
N ILE A 69 12.01 -17.97 20.70
CA ILE A 69 12.68 -16.94 19.88
C ILE A 69 11.82 -16.54 18.69
N ILE A 70 11.19 -17.50 18.00
CA ILE A 70 10.23 -17.23 16.92
C ILE A 70 9.01 -16.48 17.48
N GLN A 71 8.56 -16.85 18.68
CA GLN A 71 7.44 -16.20 19.36
C GLN A 71 7.83 -14.83 19.95
N PHE A 72 9.08 -14.63 20.40
CA PHE A 72 9.61 -13.38 20.98
C PHE A 72 9.96 -12.35 19.91
N ALA A 73 10.47 -12.77 18.75
CA ALA A 73 10.70 -11.90 17.59
C ALA A 73 9.38 -11.29 17.08
N ILE A 74 8.25 -11.98 17.26
CA ILE A 74 6.90 -11.46 16.99
C ILE A 74 6.46 -10.44 18.05
N LEU A 75 7.01 -10.48 19.27
CA LEU A 75 6.54 -9.77 20.47
C LEU A 75 7.34 -8.51 20.87
N ASP A 76 8.43 -8.14 20.19
CA ASP A 76 9.34 -7.09 20.70
C ASP A 76 8.96 -5.63 20.34
N PHE A 77 7.69 -5.34 20.00
CA PHE A 77 7.24 -4.01 19.53
C PHE A 77 6.06 -3.43 20.36
N TRP A 78 6.00 -3.74 21.65
CA TRP A 78 4.95 -3.21 22.54
C TRP A 78 5.32 -1.79 22.98
N PRO A 79 4.80 -0.71 22.34
CA PRO A 79 3.38 -0.46 22.01
C PRO A 79 3.06 -0.21 20.52
N GLY A 80 4.06 -0.05 19.66
CA GLY A 80 3.89 0.34 18.25
C GLY A 80 3.15 -0.71 17.42
N GLN A 81 3.40 -2.00 17.64
CA GLN A 81 2.69 -3.09 16.97
C GLN A 81 1.20 -3.03 17.28
N PHE A 82 0.84 -2.92 18.55
CA PHE A 82 -0.55 -2.84 18.98
C PHE A 82 -1.26 -1.64 18.32
N ILE A 83 -0.60 -0.49 18.28
CA ILE A 83 -1.12 0.71 17.60
C ILE A 83 -1.34 0.41 16.10
N LEU A 84 -0.37 -0.19 15.42
CA LEU A 84 -0.49 -0.53 14.00
C LEU A 84 -1.61 -1.55 13.74
N ILE A 85 -1.75 -2.59 14.58
CA ILE A 85 -2.86 -3.56 14.48
C ILE A 85 -4.18 -2.81 14.55
N VAL A 86 -4.36 -1.95 15.56
CA VAL A 86 -5.60 -1.18 15.74
C VAL A 86 -5.84 -0.26 14.55
N LEU A 87 -4.83 0.48 14.08
CA LEU A 87 -4.96 1.39 12.95
C LEU A 87 -5.34 0.66 11.66
N TYR A 88 -4.64 -0.42 11.30
CA TYR A 88 -4.90 -1.16 10.07
C TYR A 88 -6.24 -1.91 10.12
N THR A 89 -6.62 -2.48 11.26
CA THR A 89 -7.93 -3.13 11.42
C THR A 89 -9.08 -2.13 11.33
N VAL A 90 -8.96 -0.97 11.99
CA VAL A 90 -9.96 0.10 11.89
C VAL A 90 -10.04 0.63 10.46
N ALA A 91 -8.91 0.87 9.79
CA ALA A 91 -8.89 1.31 8.40
C ALA A 91 -9.56 0.30 7.46
N ALA A 92 -9.29 -1.00 7.62
CA ALA A 92 -9.94 -2.04 6.83
C ALA A 92 -11.46 -2.06 7.04
N LEU A 93 -11.92 -2.06 8.30
CA LEU A 93 -13.34 -2.09 8.63
C LEU A 93 -14.07 -0.83 8.14
N LEU A 94 -13.48 0.35 8.34
CA LEU A 94 -14.06 1.60 7.85
C LEU A 94 -14.10 1.62 6.31
N SER A 95 -13.06 1.14 5.63
CA SER A 95 -13.03 1.15 4.16
C SER A 95 -14.08 0.21 3.59
N LEU A 96 -14.21 -0.99 4.14
CA LEU A 96 -15.25 -1.93 3.76
C LEU A 96 -16.64 -1.36 4.02
N THR A 97 -16.91 -0.90 5.24
CA THR A 97 -18.25 -0.41 5.62
C THR A 97 -18.67 0.82 4.81
N LEU A 98 -17.80 1.83 4.71
CA LEU A 98 -18.10 3.07 4.00
C LEU A 98 -18.28 2.85 2.49
N ASN A 99 -17.45 2.01 1.87
CA ASN A 99 -17.60 1.72 0.43
C ASN A 99 -18.81 0.81 0.14
N ILE A 100 -19.14 -0.15 1.02
CA ILE A 100 -20.38 -0.95 0.89
C ILE A 100 -21.61 -0.04 1.00
N ILE A 101 -21.65 0.86 2.00
CA ILE A 101 -22.74 1.84 2.15
C ILE A 101 -22.83 2.71 0.90
N THR A 102 -21.69 3.17 0.38
CA THR A 102 -21.64 3.99 -0.84
C THR A 102 -22.23 3.27 -2.04
N ILE A 103 -21.92 1.98 -2.23
CA ILE A 103 -22.53 1.16 -3.28
C ILE A 103 -24.04 1.06 -3.09
N ILE A 104 -24.51 0.78 -1.86
CA ILE A 104 -25.95 0.68 -1.57
C ILE A 104 -26.67 1.99 -1.91
N VAL A 105 -26.13 3.14 -1.46
CA VAL A 105 -26.73 4.46 -1.72
C VAL A 105 -26.77 4.76 -3.22
N TRP A 106 -25.68 4.57 -3.96
CA TRP A 106 -25.65 4.87 -5.40
C TRP A 106 -26.52 3.92 -6.24
N VAL A 107 -26.67 2.65 -5.81
CA VAL A 107 -27.44 1.65 -6.54
C VAL A 107 -28.93 1.75 -6.24
N TYR A 108 -29.33 2.02 -5.00
CA TYR A 108 -30.74 1.99 -4.60
C TYR A 108 -31.36 3.38 -4.39
N GLY A 109 -30.56 4.44 -4.28
CA GLY A 109 -31.05 5.81 -4.16
C GLY A 109 -31.52 6.38 -5.49
N GLU A 110 -32.81 6.69 -5.62
CA GLU A 110 -33.40 7.28 -6.84
C GLU A 110 -32.72 8.61 -7.23
N ARG A 111 -32.45 9.48 -6.24
CA ARG A 111 -31.72 10.74 -6.44
C ARG A 111 -30.27 10.49 -6.85
N SER A 112 -29.63 9.48 -6.27
CA SER A 112 -28.24 9.12 -6.56
C SER A 112 -28.09 8.60 -8.00
N GLN A 113 -28.96 7.69 -8.45
CA GLN A 113 -28.96 7.18 -9.82
C GLN A 113 -29.26 8.24 -10.91
N SER A 114 -29.90 9.34 -10.54
CA SER A 114 -30.12 10.48 -11.46
C SER A 114 -28.81 11.16 -11.87
N THR A 115 -27.72 10.95 -11.12
CA THR A 115 -26.40 11.53 -11.38
C THR A 115 -25.68 10.78 -12.49
N GLU A 116 -25.19 11.46 -13.53
CA GLU A 116 -24.57 10.80 -14.69
C GLU A 116 -23.28 10.01 -14.40
N ILE A 117 -22.65 10.19 -13.23
CA ILE A 117 -21.40 9.53 -12.82
C ILE A 117 -21.61 8.34 -11.87
N TRP A 118 -22.84 8.00 -11.48
CA TRP A 118 -23.11 7.00 -10.45
C TRP A 118 -22.39 5.66 -10.70
N GLN A 119 -22.30 5.22 -11.96
CA GLN A 119 -21.63 3.96 -12.34
C GLN A 119 -20.12 3.99 -12.05
N LEU A 120 -19.47 5.14 -12.27
CA LEU A 120 -18.05 5.32 -11.99
C LEU A 120 -17.81 5.33 -10.47
N LEU A 121 -18.71 5.93 -9.69
CA LEU A 121 -18.62 5.97 -8.24
C LEU A 121 -18.81 4.59 -7.61
N VAL A 122 -19.75 3.79 -8.12
CA VAL A 122 -19.89 2.38 -7.72
C VAL A 122 -18.65 1.57 -8.06
N ASN A 123 -18.08 1.76 -9.26
CA ASN A 123 -16.84 1.07 -9.66
C ASN A 123 -15.66 1.45 -8.76
N LEU A 124 -15.54 2.73 -8.41
CA LEU A 124 -14.49 3.22 -7.52
C LEU A 124 -14.62 2.58 -6.13
N SER A 125 -15.82 2.55 -5.55
CA SER A 125 -16.06 1.86 -4.27
C SER A 125 -15.80 0.36 -4.34
N LEU A 126 -16.08 -0.30 -5.47
CA LEU A 126 -15.74 -1.71 -5.65
C LEU A 126 -14.21 -1.93 -5.68
N ALA A 127 -13.47 -1.06 -6.35
CA ALA A 127 -12.02 -1.14 -6.38
C ALA A 127 -11.41 -0.88 -4.99
N ASP A 128 -11.94 0.09 -4.26
CA ASP A 128 -11.51 0.44 -2.90
C ASP A 128 -11.81 -0.67 -1.89
N ILE A 129 -12.92 -1.41 -2.04
CA ILE A 129 -13.16 -2.66 -1.28
C ILE A 129 -12.07 -3.69 -1.59
N GLY A 130 -11.68 -3.84 -2.86
CA GLY A 130 -10.58 -4.70 -3.26
C GLY A 130 -9.27 -4.34 -2.57
N LEU A 131 -8.94 -3.04 -2.49
CA LEU A 131 -7.78 -2.55 -1.74
C LEU A 131 -7.87 -2.92 -0.25
N ALA A 132 -9.04 -2.76 0.37
CA ALA A 132 -9.23 -3.10 1.77
C ALA A 132 -9.09 -4.61 2.06
N ILE A 133 -9.51 -5.47 1.13
CA ILE A 133 -9.43 -6.94 1.26
C ILE A 133 -8.02 -7.46 0.97
N PHE A 134 -7.35 -6.95 -0.07
CA PHE A 134 -6.09 -7.52 -0.56
C PHE A 134 -4.86 -6.72 -0.13
N CYS A 135 -4.90 -5.39 -0.08
CA CYS A 135 -3.73 -4.59 0.30
C CYS A 135 -3.53 -4.58 1.80
N ILE A 136 -4.58 -4.26 2.56
CA ILE A 136 -4.44 -4.03 4.01
C ILE A 136 -3.95 -5.28 4.75
N PRO A 137 -4.68 -6.41 4.81
CA PRO A 137 -4.28 -7.53 5.67
C PRO A 137 -3.01 -8.21 5.17
N PHE A 138 -2.87 -8.47 3.88
CA PHE A 138 -1.72 -9.21 3.36
C PHE A 138 -0.42 -8.41 3.44
N THR A 139 -0.41 -7.14 3.04
CA THR A 139 0.80 -6.31 3.12
C THR A 139 1.16 -6.05 4.58
N TYR A 140 0.17 -5.75 5.43
CA TYR A 140 0.40 -5.58 6.86
C TYR A 140 1.04 -6.83 7.49
N THR A 141 0.45 -8.01 7.30
CA THR A 141 0.95 -9.24 7.87
C THR A 141 2.33 -9.61 7.33
N ASN A 142 2.54 -9.52 6.01
CA ASN A 142 3.84 -9.82 5.41
C ASN A 142 4.95 -8.91 5.95
N THR A 143 4.71 -7.61 6.01
CA THR A 143 5.73 -6.66 6.47
C THR A 143 5.91 -6.67 7.98
N MET A 144 4.85 -6.86 8.76
CA MET A 144 4.95 -6.86 10.23
C MET A 144 5.59 -8.15 10.74
N LEU A 145 5.21 -9.30 10.20
CA LEU A 145 5.85 -10.56 10.58
C LEU A 145 7.21 -10.76 9.91
N GLN A 146 7.53 -9.98 8.88
CA GLN A 146 8.71 -10.14 8.03
C GLN A 146 8.80 -11.53 7.41
N GLN A 147 7.64 -12.16 7.20
CA GLN A 147 7.50 -13.48 6.60
C GLN A 147 6.14 -13.59 5.91
N TRP A 148 6.13 -14.33 4.81
CA TRP A 148 4.94 -14.74 4.10
C TRP A 148 4.39 -16.04 4.71
N ILE A 149 3.45 -15.90 5.63
CA ILE A 149 2.80 -17.04 6.31
C ILE A 149 1.68 -17.70 5.48
N PHE A 150 1.27 -17.07 4.38
CA PHE A 150 0.18 -17.56 3.56
C PHE A 150 0.66 -18.64 2.58
N PRO A 151 -0.24 -19.47 2.02
CA PRO A 151 0.12 -20.41 0.96
C PRO A 151 0.93 -19.77 -0.18
N HIS A 152 1.93 -20.49 -0.70
CA HIS A 152 2.85 -19.99 -1.73
C HIS A 152 2.13 -19.44 -2.96
N PHE A 153 1.07 -20.12 -3.41
CA PHE A 153 0.31 -19.70 -4.60
C PHE A 153 -0.42 -18.37 -4.42
N LEU A 154 -0.66 -17.91 -3.17
CA LEU A 154 -1.32 -16.62 -2.92
C LEU A 154 -0.39 -15.44 -3.13
N CYS A 155 0.92 -15.59 -3.02
CA CYS A 155 1.88 -14.48 -3.19
C CYS A 155 1.68 -13.75 -4.55
N PRO A 156 1.72 -14.44 -5.71
CA PRO A 156 1.47 -13.79 -6.99
C PRO A 156 0.04 -13.28 -7.15
N ILE A 157 -0.96 -14.02 -6.64
CA ILE A 157 -2.39 -13.65 -6.76
C ILE A 157 -2.69 -12.36 -5.99
N VAL A 158 -2.13 -12.23 -4.78
CA VAL A 158 -2.31 -11.05 -3.94
C VAL A 158 -1.63 -9.85 -4.57
N ASN A 159 -0.36 -9.95 -4.98
CA ASN A 159 0.34 -8.84 -5.64
C ASN A 159 -0.36 -8.40 -6.93
N PHE A 160 -0.87 -9.35 -7.72
CA PHE A 160 -1.73 -9.07 -8.88
C PHE A 160 -2.99 -8.30 -8.48
N ALA A 161 -3.75 -8.80 -7.50
CA ALA A 161 -5.00 -8.19 -7.08
C ALA A 161 -4.77 -6.77 -6.55
N GLN A 162 -3.75 -6.59 -5.70
CA GLN A 162 -3.37 -5.28 -5.17
C GLN A 162 -3.10 -4.28 -6.30
N LEU A 163 -2.22 -4.61 -7.25
CA LEU A 163 -1.91 -3.71 -8.36
C LEU A 163 -3.12 -3.44 -9.27
N CYS A 164 -3.93 -4.47 -9.55
CA CYS A 164 -5.13 -4.33 -10.36
C CYS A 164 -6.13 -3.36 -9.73
N PHE A 165 -6.43 -3.50 -8.43
CA PHE A 165 -7.38 -2.63 -7.75
C PHE A 165 -6.85 -1.20 -7.59
N VAL A 166 -5.55 -1.02 -7.35
CA VAL A 166 -4.91 0.31 -7.34
C VAL A 166 -5.11 0.98 -8.69
N PHE A 167 -4.76 0.26 -9.78
CA PHE A 167 -4.90 0.78 -11.13
C PHE A 167 -6.35 1.15 -11.46
N VAL A 168 -7.30 0.26 -11.21
CA VAL A 168 -8.72 0.49 -11.49
C VAL A 168 -9.26 1.68 -10.68
N SER A 169 -8.91 1.79 -9.40
CA SER A 169 -9.34 2.92 -8.54
C SER A 169 -8.83 4.25 -9.10
N VAL A 170 -7.53 4.35 -9.36
CA VAL A 170 -6.89 5.59 -9.85
C VAL A 170 -7.44 6.00 -11.23
N TRP A 171 -7.52 5.07 -12.17
CA TRP A 171 -8.01 5.37 -13.52
C TRP A 171 -9.51 5.66 -13.57
N THR A 172 -10.28 5.12 -12.62
CA THR A 172 -11.68 5.53 -12.43
C THR A 172 -11.76 6.98 -11.95
N LEU A 173 -10.93 7.38 -10.98
CA LEU A 173 -10.86 8.75 -10.50
C LEU A 173 -10.44 9.74 -11.61
N THR A 174 -9.45 9.38 -12.42
CA THR A 174 -9.05 10.14 -13.61
C THR A 174 -10.19 10.27 -14.62
N THR A 175 -10.94 9.19 -14.85
CA THR A 175 -12.11 9.22 -15.75
C THR A 175 -13.21 10.14 -15.21
N ILE A 176 -13.44 10.15 -13.89
CA ILE A 176 -14.37 11.08 -13.24
C ILE A 176 -13.91 12.53 -13.49
N SER A 177 -12.61 12.84 -13.37
CA SER A 177 -12.12 14.20 -13.62
C SER A 177 -12.31 14.65 -15.08
N ILE A 178 -12.09 13.75 -16.04
CA ILE A 178 -12.32 13.98 -17.47
C ILE A 178 -13.82 14.18 -17.75
N ASP A 179 -14.70 13.35 -17.18
CA ASP A 179 -16.15 13.49 -17.35
C ASP A 179 -16.65 14.83 -16.85
N ARG A 180 -16.16 15.26 -15.67
CA ARG A 180 -16.46 16.58 -15.11
C ARG A 180 -15.97 17.71 -16.00
N TYR A 181 -14.81 17.56 -16.62
CA TYR A 181 -14.30 18.53 -17.59
C TYR A 181 -15.26 18.68 -18.78
N PHE A 182 -15.66 17.59 -19.42
CA PHE A 182 -16.58 17.66 -20.56
C PHE A 182 -17.96 18.19 -20.16
N ALA A 183 -18.51 17.76 -19.01
CA ALA A 183 -19.81 18.22 -18.54
C ALA A 183 -19.87 19.74 -18.28
N ILE A 184 -18.77 20.34 -17.81
CA ILE A 184 -18.73 21.77 -17.44
C ILE A 184 -18.26 22.65 -18.60
N VAL A 185 -17.23 22.22 -19.34
CA VAL A 185 -16.60 23.02 -20.40
C VAL A 185 -17.28 22.79 -21.75
N HIS A 186 -17.81 21.59 -21.99
CA HIS A 186 -18.43 21.19 -23.26
C HIS A 186 -19.80 20.52 -23.06
N PRO A 187 -20.80 21.23 -22.51
CA PRO A 187 -22.07 20.67 -22.02
C PRO A 187 -22.94 19.98 -23.10
N LEU A 188 -22.66 20.20 -24.38
CA LEU A 188 -23.37 19.57 -25.50
C LEU A 188 -22.83 18.17 -25.85
N ASN A 189 -21.72 17.74 -25.26
CA ASN A 189 -21.09 16.46 -25.58
C ASN A 189 -21.55 15.37 -24.59
N LYS A 190 -22.47 14.50 -25.02
CA LYS A 190 -23.06 13.47 -24.14
C LYS A 190 -22.17 12.22 -24.09
N MET A 191 -21.43 12.03 -23.00
CA MET A 191 -20.58 10.84 -22.76
C MET A 191 -21.33 9.57 -22.29
N ARG A 192 -22.67 9.59 -22.19
CA ARG A 192 -23.46 8.58 -21.46
C ARG A 192 -23.24 7.12 -21.88
N PHE A 193 -23.12 6.83 -23.18
CA PHE A 193 -22.88 5.46 -23.67
C PHE A 193 -21.41 5.05 -23.64
N GLN A 194 -20.49 6.02 -23.59
CA GLN A 194 -19.05 5.76 -23.56
C GLN A 194 -18.60 5.27 -22.17
N LYS A 195 -19.28 5.66 -21.08
CA LYS A 195 -18.88 5.32 -19.69
C LYS A 195 -18.78 3.82 -19.42
N ARG A 196 -19.75 3.01 -19.90
CA ARG A 196 -19.72 1.55 -19.73
C ARG A 196 -18.55 0.91 -20.48
N PHE A 197 -18.28 1.39 -21.69
CA PHE A 197 -17.16 0.93 -22.49
C PHE A 197 -15.81 1.33 -21.85
N ILE A 198 -15.71 2.56 -21.33
CA ILE A 198 -14.53 3.04 -20.59
C ILE A 198 -14.28 2.17 -19.35
N LEU A 199 -15.31 1.80 -18.58
CA LEU A 199 -15.16 0.89 -17.44
C LEU A 199 -14.59 -0.47 -17.87
N ILE A 200 -15.10 -1.07 -18.95
CA ILE A 200 -14.56 -2.32 -19.50
C ILE A 200 -13.08 -2.14 -19.87
N LEU A 201 -12.72 -1.04 -20.53
CA LEU A 201 -11.34 -0.75 -20.88
C LEU A 201 -10.43 -0.54 -19.66
N ILE A 202 -10.92 0.09 -18.60
CA ILE A 202 -10.16 0.26 -17.35
C ILE A 202 -9.88 -1.10 -16.72
N TRP A 203 -10.87 -1.99 -16.67
CA TRP A 203 -10.68 -3.34 -16.13
C TRP A 203 -9.74 -4.18 -16.99
N LEU A 204 -9.93 -4.20 -18.31
CA LEU A 204 -9.05 -4.95 -19.21
C LEU A 204 -7.60 -4.44 -19.15
N SER A 205 -7.40 -3.12 -19.13
CA SER A 205 -6.07 -2.54 -19.01
C SER A 205 -5.46 -2.77 -17.63
N GLY A 206 -6.23 -2.68 -16.55
CA GLY A 206 -5.77 -2.99 -15.19
C GLY A 206 -5.37 -4.45 -15.01
N ILE A 207 -6.18 -5.39 -15.50
CA ILE A 207 -5.88 -6.82 -15.47
C ILE A 207 -4.62 -7.10 -16.30
N LEU A 208 -4.52 -6.56 -17.52
CA LEU A 208 -3.36 -6.73 -18.36
C LEU A 208 -2.10 -6.18 -17.70
N PHE A 209 -2.18 -4.97 -17.14
CA PHE A 209 -1.06 -4.32 -16.48
C PHE A 209 -0.59 -5.11 -15.24
N ALA A 210 -1.54 -5.50 -14.39
CA ALA A 210 -1.27 -6.24 -13.17
C ALA A 210 -0.80 -7.68 -13.43
N SER A 211 -1.13 -8.28 -14.58
CA SER A 211 -0.77 -9.67 -14.91
C SER A 211 0.73 -9.95 -14.83
N THR A 212 1.56 -8.92 -15.00
CA THR A 212 3.01 -8.99 -14.78
C THR A 212 3.35 -9.56 -13.40
N GLN A 213 2.59 -9.21 -12.35
CA GLN A 213 2.80 -9.74 -11.00
C GLN A 213 2.59 -11.25 -10.90
N LEU A 214 1.71 -11.83 -11.72
CA LEU A 214 1.52 -13.29 -11.72
C LEU A 214 2.74 -14.06 -12.22
N LEU A 215 3.62 -13.39 -12.98
CA LEU A 215 4.82 -14.00 -13.56
C LEU A 215 6.06 -13.74 -12.72
N VAL A 216 6.13 -12.57 -12.06
CA VAL A 216 7.36 -12.11 -11.38
C VAL A 216 7.28 -12.18 -9.86
N SER A 217 6.09 -12.20 -9.25
CA SER A 217 5.97 -12.38 -7.80
C SER A 217 6.04 -13.86 -7.43
N GLY A 218 6.81 -14.18 -6.41
CA GLY A 218 6.94 -15.54 -5.90
C GLY A 218 7.45 -15.58 -4.47
N THR A 219 7.33 -16.75 -3.84
CA THR A 219 7.88 -16.96 -2.51
C THR A 219 9.32 -17.45 -2.59
N MET A 220 10.24 -16.74 -1.93
CA MET A 220 11.64 -17.13 -1.82
C MET A 220 11.95 -17.63 -0.40
N PRO A 221 12.62 -18.79 -0.25
CA PRO A 221 12.99 -19.29 1.06
C PRO A 221 14.21 -18.54 1.63
N TYR A 222 14.23 -18.36 2.95
CA TYR A 222 15.40 -17.86 3.68
C TYR A 222 15.52 -18.56 5.04
N MET A 223 16.70 -18.52 5.64
CA MET A 223 17.00 -19.21 6.91
C MET A 223 17.20 -18.20 8.04
N ILE A 224 16.48 -18.39 9.16
CA ILE A 224 16.73 -17.70 10.43
C ILE A 224 16.87 -18.76 11.51
N SER A 225 18.01 -18.76 12.24
CA SER A 225 18.25 -19.69 13.36
C SER A 225 17.96 -21.17 13.03
N ASN A 226 18.41 -21.64 11.85
CA ASN A 226 18.13 -22.98 11.31
C ASN A 226 16.67 -23.30 10.95
N HIS A 227 15.77 -22.32 10.99
CA HIS A 227 14.40 -22.45 10.50
C HIS A 227 14.26 -21.86 9.10
N GLN A 228 13.63 -22.62 8.20
CA GLN A 228 13.28 -22.17 6.87
C GLN A 228 11.99 -21.37 6.90
N LEU A 229 12.08 -20.10 6.52
CA LEU A 229 10.97 -19.17 6.37
C LEU A 229 10.84 -18.77 4.90
N TYR A 230 9.76 -18.05 4.57
CA TYR A 230 9.48 -17.62 3.20
C TYR A 230 9.12 -16.15 3.15
N GLU A 231 9.59 -15.46 2.14
CA GLU A 231 9.23 -14.07 1.85
C GLU A 231 8.54 -14.00 0.48
N CYS A 232 7.52 -13.16 0.34
CA CYS A 232 6.88 -12.89 -0.94
C CYS A 232 7.54 -11.67 -1.59
N VAL A 233 8.26 -11.90 -2.68
CA VAL A 233 9.09 -10.88 -3.35
C VAL A 233 8.93 -10.91 -4.87
N GLU A 234 9.35 -9.84 -5.52
CA GLU A 234 9.48 -9.80 -6.98
C GLU A 234 10.82 -10.42 -7.40
N ILE A 235 10.76 -11.46 -8.22
CA ILE A 235 11.91 -12.24 -8.70
C ILE A 235 12.20 -11.80 -10.13
N TRP A 236 13.20 -10.92 -10.27
CA TRP A 236 13.64 -10.39 -11.55
C TRP A 236 14.94 -11.07 -12.01
N SER A 237 15.00 -11.46 -13.29
CA SER A 237 16.22 -12.00 -13.90
C SER A 237 17.36 -10.99 -13.92
N GLU A 238 17.03 -9.72 -14.14
CA GLU A 238 18.01 -8.63 -14.08
C GLU A 238 17.45 -7.47 -13.26
N LYS A 239 18.32 -6.81 -12.47
CA LYS A 239 17.94 -5.64 -11.65
C LYS A 239 17.27 -4.53 -12.46
N ILE A 240 17.70 -4.33 -13.71
CA ILE A 240 17.14 -3.30 -14.59
C ILE A 240 15.66 -3.54 -14.91
N GLN A 241 15.21 -4.81 -14.96
CA GLN A 241 13.82 -5.15 -15.22
C GLN A 241 12.91 -4.68 -14.06
N GLY A 242 13.31 -4.95 -12.81
CA GLY A 242 12.59 -4.47 -11.63
C GLY A 242 12.58 -2.94 -11.51
N GLN A 243 13.67 -2.27 -11.90
CA GLN A 243 13.73 -0.82 -11.96
C GLN A 243 12.78 -0.22 -13.01
N ILE A 244 12.79 -0.76 -14.24
CA ILE A 244 11.87 -0.35 -15.30
C ILE A 244 10.43 -0.59 -14.88
N TYR A 245 10.14 -1.75 -14.28
CA TYR A 245 8.82 -2.10 -13.78
C TYR A 245 8.34 -1.12 -12.71
N THR A 246 9.18 -0.84 -11.71
CA THR A 246 8.84 0.11 -10.62
C THR A 246 8.58 1.52 -11.15
N ILE A 247 9.40 2.00 -12.11
CA ILE A 247 9.13 3.27 -12.80
C ILE A 247 7.80 3.22 -13.54
N THR A 248 7.52 2.12 -14.24
CA THR A 248 6.29 1.96 -15.01
C THR A 248 5.05 1.99 -14.10
N VAL A 249 5.09 1.30 -12.96
CA VAL A 249 4.04 1.35 -11.94
C VAL A 249 3.86 2.78 -11.44
N PHE A 250 4.94 3.46 -11.04
CA PHE A 250 4.88 4.86 -10.61
C PHE A 250 4.27 5.78 -11.66
N VAL A 251 4.66 5.64 -12.93
CA VAL A 251 4.15 6.50 -14.01
C VAL A 251 2.66 6.25 -14.24
N MET A 252 2.24 4.98 -14.28
CA MET A 252 0.89 4.59 -14.66
C MET A 252 -0.14 4.73 -13.53
N THR A 253 0.26 4.54 -12.26
CA THR A 253 -0.65 4.62 -11.11
C THR A 253 -0.56 5.94 -10.36
N PHE A 254 0.42 6.81 -10.67
CA PHE A 254 0.57 8.10 -10.00
C PHE A 254 0.81 9.26 -10.95
N LEU A 255 1.93 9.29 -11.69
CA LEU A 255 2.32 10.49 -12.43
C LEU A 255 1.32 10.90 -13.51
N ILE A 256 0.95 9.98 -14.42
CA ILE A 256 -0.02 10.26 -15.49
C ILE A 256 -1.39 10.64 -14.90
N PRO A 257 -1.98 9.86 -13.97
CA PRO A 257 -3.23 10.23 -13.31
C PRO A 257 -3.21 11.62 -12.66
N VAL A 258 -2.17 11.95 -11.89
CA VAL A 258 -2.04 13.26 -11.24
C VAL A 258 -1.99 14.38 -12.26
N LEU A 259 -1.22 14.22 -13.34
CA LEU A 259 -1.13 15.22 -14.40
C LEU A 259 -2.50 15.44 -15.06
N ILE A 260 -3.22 14.38 -15.43
CA ILE A 260 -4.54 14.49 -16.06
C ILE A 260 -5.55 15.16 -15.12
N ILE A 261 -5.63 14.71 -13.86
CA ILE A 261 -6.57 15.29 -12.88
C ILE A 261 -6.23 16.77 -12.65
N SER A 262 -4.95 17.11 -12.51
CA SER A 262 -4.51 18.50 -12.31
C SER A 262 -4.85 19.39 -13.51
N LEU A 263 -4.61 18.93 -14.74
CA LEU A 263 -4.91 19.68 -15.96
C LEU A 263 -6.42 19.86 -16.19
N THR A 264 -7.19 18.79 -15.99
CA THR A 264 -8.66 18.84 -16.15
C THR A 264 -9.27 19.81 -15.14
N TYR A 265 -8.90 19.74 -13.86
CA TYR A 265 -9.42 20.64 -12.84
C TYR A 265 -8.92 22.09 -12.97
N SER A 266 -7.67 22.30 -13.38
CA SER A 266 -7.15 23.65 -13.67
C SER A 266 -7.92 24.30 -14.83
N THR A 267 -8.28 23.51 -15.85
CA THR A 267 -9.04 24.01 -16.99
C THR A 267 -10.51 24.30 -16.63
N ILE A 268 -11.14 23.42 -15.84
CA ILE A 268 -12.49 23.67 -15.31
C ILE A 268 -12.51 24.98 -14.52
N TRP A 269 -11.51 25.19 -13.66
CA TRP A 269 -11.36 26.43 -12.91
C TRP A 269 -11.26 27.66 -13.80
N TYR A 270 -10.34 27.63 -14.77
CA TYR A 270 -10.14 28.73 -15.70
C TYR A 270 -11.42 29.06 -16.48
N HIS A 271 -12.11 28.02 -16.98
CA HIS A 271 -13.39 28.18 -17.68
C HIS A 271 -14.46 28.79 -16.78
N MET A 272 -14.60 28.28 -15.55
CA MET A 272 -15.58 28.80 -14.59
C MET A 272 -15.32 30.27 -14.24
N MET A 273 -14.05 30.68 -14.11
CA MET A 273 -13.71 32.06 -13.78
C MET A 273 -13.95 33.03 -14.94
N ASN A 274 -13.72 32.60 -16.18
CA ASN A 274 -13.94 33.45 -17.35
C ASN A 274 -15.39 33.44 -17.87
N HIS A 275 -16.23 32.52 -17.40
CA HIS A 275 -17.64 32.47 -17.80
C HIS A 275 -18.46 33.57 -17.12
N VAL A 276 -18.96 34.51 -17.93
CA VAL A 276 -19.89 35.57 -17.53
C VAL A 276 -21.32 35.04 -17.68
N THR A 277 -22.11 35.06 -16.60
CA THR A 277 -23.51 34.66 -16.68
C THR A 277 -24.34 35.69 -17.45
N PRO A 278 -25.16 35.26 -18.44
CA PRO A 278 -26.01 36.19 -19.18
C PRO A 278 -27.08 36.81 -18.26
N GLY A 279 -27.20 38.12 -18.28
CA GLY A 279 -28.17 38.90 -17.49
C GLY A 279 -27.68 40.33 -17.22
N ASN A 280 -28.53 41.16 -16.62
CA ASN A 280 -28.11 42.49 -16.19
C ASN A 280 -27.03 42.40 -15.10
N PRO A 281 -26.02 43.29 -15.08
CA PRO A 281 -25.00 43.33 -14.03
C PRO A 281 -25.66 43.50 -12.66
N ASP A 282 -25.35 42.61 -11.72
CA ASP A 282 -25.84 42.65 -10.34
C ASP A 282 -24.68 42.26 -9.42
N GLN A 283 -24.12 43.25 -8.72
CA GLN A 283 -22.94 43.05 -7.88
C GLN A 283 -23.16 42.02 -6.78
N ALA A 284 -24.34 41.96 -6.16
CA ALA A 284 -24.62 41.02 -5.08
C ALA A 284 -24.69 39.58 -5.60
N ARG A 285 -25.32 39.40 -6.77
CA ARG A 285 -25.39 38.09 -7.44
C ARG A 285 -24.03 37.63 -7.95
N ASP A 286 -23.26 38.53 -8.56
CA ASP A 286 -21.96 38.21 -9.15
C ASP A 286 -20.91 37.88 -8.07
N SER A 287 -20.91 38.59 -6.93
CA SER A 287 -20.08 38.26 -5.77
C SER A 287 -20.46 36.89 -5.18
N HIS A 288 -21.75 36.60 -5.01
CA HIS A 288 -22.19 35.28 -4.52
C HIS A 288 -21.78 34.14 -5.48
N GLN A 289 -21.87 34.35 -6.80
CA GLN A 289 -21.40 33.37 -7.77
C GLN A 289 -19.88 33.18 -7.70
N MET A 290 -19.09 34.24 -7.51
CA MET A 290 -17.64 34.13 -7.31
C MET A 290 -17.29 33.32 -6.06
N ASP A 291 -18.03 33.49 -4.96
CA ASP A 291 -17.84 32.69 -3.74
C ASP A 291 -18.12 31.21 -3.96
N VAL A 292 -19.19 30.89 -4.70
CA VAL A 292 -19.50 29.50 -5.10
C VAL A 292 -18.40 28.91 -5.98
N LYS A 293 -17.90 29.67 -6.97
CA LYS A 293 -16.80 29.25 -7.85
C LYS A 293 -15.51 29.00 -7.03
N ASN A 294 -15.16 29.88 -6.11
CA ASN A 294 -14.01 29.74 -5.20
C ASN A 294 -14.13 28.51 -4.29
N LYS A 295 -15.33 28.23 -3.77
CA LYS A 295 -15.60 27.04 -2.95
C LYS A 295 -15.37 25.75 -3.76
N ILE A 296 -15.84 25.72 -5.00
CA ILE A 296 -15.63 24.57 -5.91
C ILE A 296 -14.13 24.38 -6.19
N PHE A 297 -13.38 25.44 -6.46
CA PHE A 297 -11.93 25.33 -6.66
C PHE A 297 -11.17 24.86 -5.43
N LYS A 298 -11.51 25.40 -4.26
CA LYS A 298 -10.92 24.93 -3.00
C LYS A 298 -11.15 23.43 -2.83
N MET A 299 -12.36 22.96 -3.15
CA MET A 299 -12.67 21.52 -3.15
C MET A 299 -11.84 20.74 -4.17
N LEU A 300 -11.72 21.21 -5.42
CA LEU A 300 -10.93 20.55 -6.47
C LEU A 300 -9.44 20.46 -6.11
N THR A 301 -8.87 21.54 -5.55
CA THR A 301 -7.48 21.58 -5.07
C THR A 301 -7.27 20.62 -3.89
N ILE A 302 -8.25 20.52 -2.99
CA ILE A 302 -8.20 19.54 -1.89
C ILE A 302 -8.18 18.11 -2.43
N LEU A 303 -8.99 17.77 -3.44
CA LEU A 303 -9.00 16.42 -4.02
C LEU A 303 -7.66 16.02 -4.66
N VAL A 304 -7.04 16.93 -5.42
CA VAL A 304 -5.70 16.69 -6.00
C VAL A 304 -4.64 16.59 -4.92
N GLY A 305 -4.67 17.49 -3.94
CA GLY A 305 -3.75 17.49 -2.81
C GLY A 305 -3.83 16.20 -2.00
N LEU A 306 -5.04 15.71 -1.74
CA LEU A 306 -5.26 14.45 -1.02
C LEU A 306 -4.72 13.25 -1.79
N PHE A 307 -4.93 13.19 -3.11
CA PHE A 307 -4.35 12.13 -3.92
C PHE A 307 -2.81 12.13 -3.84
N ILE A 308 -2.18 13.30 -4.03
CA ILE A 308 -0.72 13.42 -3.97
C ILE A 308 -0.21 13.04 -2.58
N VAL A 309 -0.79 13.60 -1.52
CA VAL A 309 -0.37 13.33 -0.14
C VAL A 309 -0.51 11.86 0.20
N CYS A 310 -1.58 11.19 -0.24
CA CYS A 310 -1.80 9.79 0.09
C CYS A 310 -0.90 8.82 -0.68
N TRP A 311 -0.63 9.08 -1.96
CA TRP A 311 0.08 8.13 -2.83
C TRP A 311 1.56 8.43 -3.00
N LEU A 312 1.99 9.69 -2.93
CA LEU A 312 3.40 10.06 -3.15
C LEU A 312 4.36 9.34 -2.18
N PRO A 313 4.09 9.27 -0.87
CA PRO A 313 5.05 8.68 0.08
C PRO A 313 5.38 7.22 -0.24
N ILE A 314 4.39 6.39 -0.55
CA ILE A 314 4.62 4.97 -0.85
C ILE A 314 5.33 4.79 -2.19
N HIS A 315 5.01 5.61 -3.18
CA HIS A 315 5.72 5.60 -4.46
C HIS A 315 7.18 6.06 -4.32
N SER A 316 7.42 7.12 -3.54
CA SER A 316 8.78 7.58 -3.22
C SER A 316 9.55 6.51 -2.48
N PHE A 317 8.94 5.83 -1.50
CA PHE A 317 9.56 4.72 -0.78
C PHE A 317 10.01 3.60 -1.73
N ASN A 318 9.12 3.14 -2.62
CA ASN A 318 9.43 2.07 -3.57
C ASN A 318 10.52 2.48 -4.60
N LEU A 319 10.52 3.75 -5.03
CA LEU A 319 11.59 4.28 -5.91
C LEU A 319 12.93 4.33 -5.18
N ILE A 320 12.98 4.82 -3.94
CA ILE A 320 14.21 4.83 -3.13
C ILE A 320 14.73 3.40 -2.97
N LEU A 321 13.83 2.44 -2.73
CA LEU A 321 14.17 1.03 -2.55
C LEU A 321 14.90 0.43 -3.77
N TYR A 322 14.45 0.74 -4.98
CA TYR A 322 15.06 0.22 -6.21
C TYR A 322 16.28 1.00 -6.72
N PHE A 323 16.35 2.31 -6.48
CA PHE A 323 17.37 3.20 -7.06
C PHE A 323 18.48 3.61 -6.10
N ALA A 324 18.25 3.54 -4.79
CA ALA A 324 19.22 3.89 -3.78
C ALA A 324 19.37 2.79 -2.71
N PRO A 325 19.76 1.55 -3.11
CA PRO A 325 19.88 0.43 -2.18
C PRO A 325 20.86 0.70 -1.03
N ASN A 326 21.89 1.52 -1.26
CA ASN A 326 22.89 1.89 -0.26
C ASN A 326 22.30 2.74 0.88
N ILE A 327 21.20 3.47 0.64
CA ILE A 327 20.49 4.24 1.69
C ILE A 327 19.73 3.27 2.63
N MET A 328 19.48 2.04 2.18
CA MET A 328 18.85 0.98 2.96
C MET A 328 19.86 -0.03 3.52
N ASN A 329 21.13 0.36 3.65
CA ASN A 329 22.06 -0.41 4.48
C ASN A 329 21.65 -0.21 5.94
N ILE A 330 20.93 -1.16 6.51
CA ILE A 330 20.37 -1.06 7.86
C ILE A 330 21.47 -1.34 8.89
N GLU A 331 22.31 -0.32 9.04
CA GLU A 331 23.31 -0.04 10.08
C GLU A 331 23.04 -0.51 11.50
N THR A 332 21.88 -0.06 11.93
CA THR A 332 21.60 0.26 13.31
C THR A 332 20.12 0.08 13.57
N GLU A 333 19.77 -0.16 14.82
CA GLU A 333 18.38 -0.23 15.28
C GLU A 333 17.58 1.04 14.90
N THR A 334 18.23 2.20 14.93
CA THR A 334 17.61 3.48 14.54
C THR A 334 17.25 3.52 13.04
N MET A 335 18.13 3.04 12.16
CA MET A 335 17.85 2.96 10.72
C MET A 335 16.74 1.96 10.42
N TYR A 336 16.74 0.83 11.13
CA TYR A 336 15.68 -0.18 11.05
C TYR A 336 14.32 0.42 11.41
N ASN A 337 14.22 1.09 12.57
CA ASN A 337 12.99 1.71 13.04
C ASN A 337 12.50 2.80 12.08
N VAL A 338 13.40 3.61 11.51
CA VAL A 338 13.05 4.63 10.50
C VAL A 338 12.51 3.97 9.23
N TYR A 339 13.13 2.89 8.75
CA TYR A 339 12.69 2.16 7.56
C TYR A 339 11.26 1.62 7.73
N TYR A 340 11.01 0.82 8.77
CA TYR A 340 9.69 0.23 9.02
C TYR A 340 8.63 1.29 9.30
N SER A 341 8.95 2.31 10.11
CA SER A 341 8.01 3.39 10.38
C SER A 341 7.67 4.18 9.11
N SER A 342 8.65 4.44 8.24
CA SER A 342 8.44 5.13 6.97
C SER A 342 7.58 4.30 6.02
N PHE A 343 7.81 3.00 5.93
CA PHE A 343 6.97 2.09 5.16
C PHE A 343 5.54 2.08 5.67
N PHE A 344 5.34 1.78 6.97
CA PHE A 344 3.99 1.68 7.54
C PHE A 344 3.23 3.00 7.48
N ALA A 345 3.88 4.14 7.69
CA ALA A 345 3.27 5.46 7.56
C ALA A 345 2.86 5.74 6.11
N SER A 346 3.76 5.47 5.15
CA SER A 346 3.50 5.69 3.72
C SER A 346 2.40 4.79 3.19
N HIS A 347 2.46 3.50 3.52
CA HIS A 347 1.46 2.51 3.14
C HIS A 347 0.11 2.82 3.79
N TYR A 348 0.07 3.13 5.10
CA TYR A 348 -1.17 3.48 5.79
C TYR A 348 -1.84 4.71 5.17
N LEU A 349 -1.06 5.75 4.84
CA LEU A 349 -1.59 6.95 4.20
C LEU A 349 -2.19 6.66 2.82
N SER A 350 -1.59 5.75 2.05
CA SER A 350 -2.17 5.28 0.78
C SER A 350 -3.48 4.51 0.98
N MET A 351 -3.58 3.69 2.04
CA MET A 351 -4.81 2.96 2.35
C MET A 351 -5.93 3.90 2.81
N VAL A 352 -5.61 4.97 3.55
CA VAL A 352 -6.57 5.99 3.98
C VAL A 352 -7.24 6.70 2.79
N HIS A 353 -6.60 6.77 1.63
CA HIS A 353 -7.23 7.31 0.41
C HIS A 353 -8.58 6.64 0.08
N SER A 354 -8.66 5.31 0.25
CA SER A 354 -9.89 4.53 0.01
C SER A 354 -11.05 4.88 0.97
N LEU A 355 -10.73 5.46 2.14
CA LEU A 355 -11.70 5.91 3.15
C LEU A 355 -12.28 7.28 2.81
N ILE A 356 -11.47 8.13 2.19
CA ILE A 356 -11.79 9.54 1.94
C ILE A 356 -12.92 9.66 0.91
N ASN A 357 -12.96 8.75 -0.08
CA ASN A 357 -13.93 8.81 -1.19
C ASN A 357 -15.40 8.86 -0.70
N PRO A 358 -15.90 7.88 0.08
CA PRO A 358 -17.23 7.96 0.70
C PRO A 358 -17.48 9.22 1.55
N VAL A 359 -16.49 9.62 2.35
CA VAL A 359 -16.60 10.78 3.25
C VAL A 359 -16.81 12.06 2.43
N VAL A 360 -16.05 12.23 1.35
CA VAL A 360 -16.23 13.34 0.41
C VAL A 360 -17.66 13.34 -0.16
N TYR A 361 -18.22 12.18 -0.53
CA TYR A 361 -19.57 12.12 -1.07
C TYR A 361 -20.63 12.57 -0.06
N CYS A 362 -20.53 12.17 1.21
CA CYS A 362 -21.42 12.60 2.29
C CYS A 362 -21.45 14.13 2.46
N PHE A 363 -20.29 14.79 2.36
CA PHE A 363 -20.19 16.23 2.59
C PHE A 363 -20.46 17.09 1.36
N VAL A 364 -20.19 16.56 0.16
CA VAL A 364 -20.20 17.34 -1.08
C VAL A 364 -21.45 17.08 -1.92
N SER A 365 -22.02 15.87 -1.91
CA SER A 365 -23.09 15.49 -2.82
C SER A 365 -24.47 15.49 -2.15
N GLU A 366 -25.31 16.46 -2.49
CA GLU A 366 -26.73 16.49 -2.07
C GLU A 366 -27.56 15.34 -2.66
N ASN A 367 -27.10 14.73 -3.75
CA ASN A 367 -27.74 13.54 -4.32
C ASN A 367 -27.33 12.25 -3.61
N PHE A 368 -26.27 12.30 -2.80
CA PHE A 368 -25.79 11.17 -2.00
C PHE A 368 -26.39 11.18 -0.59
N ARG A 369 -26.53 12.36 0.01
CA ARG A 369 -27.23 12.57 1.30
C ARG A 369 -28.74 12.54 1.12
#